data_AF-A0AAJ7N8U0-F1
#
_entry.id   AF-A0AAJ7N8U0-F1
#
_cell.length_a   1.000
_cell.length_b   1.000
_cell.length_c   1.000
_cell.angle_alpha   90.00
_cell.angle_beta   90.00
_cell.angle_gamma   90.00
#
_symmetry.space_group_name_H-M   'P 1'
#
loop_
_entity.id
_entity.type
_entity.pdbx_description
1 polymer ?
#
loop_
_entity_poly.entity_id
_entity_poly.type
_entity_poly.pdbx_seq_one_letter_code
_entity_poly.pdbx_strand_id
1 'polypeptide(L)'
;MNVDNDLDQHLLHQFSCLGTTDKDDLVKQLQKLLAGSQLNETTAAFFLDMNNWNLQAAICSYFDFESPVRNKFPCMTLICDSTIGEGESVPPLTNFRKSWRIQNSGTEAWPEEVCLQYIGGVQMGACTRVPVPSLGPKEVTEVSVDLQSPPYCGTFQSKWRMMVKSTETFFGDVVWIIITVNETGTLAVTQQLHQLSTSSSNDAKMC
;
A
#
# COMPACT_ATOMS: atom_id res chain seq x y z
N MET A 1 29.61 -55.52 21.15
CA MET A 1 28.24 -55.31 21.66
C MET A 1 27.78 -53.96 21.17
N ASN A 2 27.02 -53.93 20.08
CA ASN A 2 26.43 -52.70 19.51
C ASN A 2 25.09 -53.08 18.83
N VAL A 3 24.37 -54.03 19.42
CA VAL A 3 23.14 -54.58 18.84
C VAL A 3 21.91 -53.78 19.31
N ASP A 4 22.01 -53.06 20.44
CA ASP A 4 20.93 -52.21 20.95
C ASP A 4 20.73 -50.92 20.15
N ASN A 5 21.81 -50.27 19.69
CA ASN A 5 21.67 -48.95 19.05
C ASN A 5 21.06 -49.03 17.63
N ASP A 6 21.32 -50.12 16.89
CA ASP A 6 20.67 -50.36 15.59
C ASP A 6 19.21 -50.80 15.76
N LEU A 7 18.88 -51.54 16.83
CA LEU A 7 17.51 -51.96 17.11
C LEU A 7 16.65 -50.77 17.55
N ASP A 8 17.18 -49.87 18.38
CA ASP A 8 16.49 -48.64 18.79
C ASP A 8 16.33 -47.65 17.63
N GLN A 9 17.33 -47.49 16.76
CA GLN A 9 17.22 -46.63 15.57
C GLN A 9 16.23 -47.21 14.55
N HIS A 10 16.20 -48.53 14.38
CA HIS A 10 15.26 -49.19 13.48
C HIS A 10 13.84 -49.22 14.06
N LEU A 11 13.67 -49.33 15.37
CA LEU A 11 12.38 -49.17 16.06
C LEU A 11 11.91 -47.72 16.00
N LEU A 12 12.77 -46.73 16.25
CA LEU A 12 12.42 -45.30 16.10
C LEU A 12 12.06 -44.94 14.66
N HIS A 13 12.75 -45.52 13.67
CA HIS A 13 12.39 -45.39 12.26
C HIS A 13 11.07 -46.13 11.95
N GLN A 14 10.83 -47.32 12.50
CA GLN A 14 9.57 -48.05 12.34
C GLN A 14 8.40 -47.37 13.07
N PHE A 15 8.64 -46.66 14.18
CA PHE A 15 7.68 -45.80 14.86
C PHE A 15 7.46 -44.47 14.12
N SER A 16 8.45 -43.97 13.38
CA SER A 16 8.25 -42.86 12.43
C SER A 16 7.44 -43.28 11.19
N CYS A 17 7.46 -44.57 10.85
CA CYS A 17 6.68 -45.19 9.77
C CYS A 17 5.40 -45.89 10.24
N LEU A 18 5.05 -45.80 11.53
CA LEU A 18 3.68 -45.98 11.99
C LEU A 18 2.91 -44.72 11.59
N GLY A 19 2.71 -44.59 10.28
CA GLY A 19 1.75 -43.67 9.69
C GLY A 19 0.40 -44.00 10.31
N THR A 20 -0.01 -43.18 11.26
CA THR A 20 -1.35 -43.28 11.78
C THR A 20 -2.28 -42.84 10.66
N THR A 21 -3.36 -43.59 10.51
CA THR A 21 -4.63 -43.20 9.88
C THR A 21 -5.12 -41.79 10.29
N ASP A 22 -4.46 -41.14 11.25
CA ASP A 22 -4.68 -39.81 11.78
C ASP A 22 -4.41 -38.69 10.76
N LYS A 23 -3.48 -38.84 9.80
CA LYS A 23 -3.24 -37.76 8.83
C LYS A 23 -4.43 -37.51 7.91
N ASP A 24 -5.00 -38.56 7.34
CA ASP A 24 -6.21 -38.47 6.51
C ASP A 24 -7.42 -38.03 7.34
N ASP A 25 -7.49 -38.45 8.61
CA ASP A 25 -8.56 -38.04 9.53
C ASP A 25 -8.42 -36.56 9.97
N LEU A 26 -7.19 -36.07 10.17
CA LEU A 26 -6.89 -34.66 10.45
C LEU A 26 -7.22 -33.78 9.25
N VAL A 27 -6.92 -34.24 8.03
CA VAL A 27 -7.32 -33.57 6.78
C VAL A 27 -8.84 -33.49 6.68
N LYS A 28 -9.56 -34.60 6.90
CA LYS A 28 -11.03 -34.62 6.93
C LYS A 28 -11.62 -33.76 8.05
N GLN A 29 -11.00 -33.73 9.23
CA GLN A 29 -11.42 -32.88 10.35
C GLN A 29 -11.24 -31.41 10.03
N LEU A 30 -10.09 -31.02 9.45
CA LEU A 30 -9.82 -29.66 9.01
C LEU A 30 -10.87 -29.23 7.96
N GLN A 31 -11.12 -30.06 6.95
CA GLN A 31 -12.14 -29.80 5.93
C GLN A 31 -13.56 -29.68 6.53
N LYS A 32 -13.90 -30.53 7.49
CA LYS A 32 -15.21 -30.53 8.16
C LYS A 32 -15.40 -29.31 9.06
N LEU A 33 -14.35 -28.85 9.74
CA LEU A 33 -14.40 -27.67 10.61
C LEU A 33 -14.44 -26.37 9.80
N LEU A 34 -13.89 -26.38 8.58
CA LEU A 34 -13.84 -25.24 7.67
C LEU A 34 -14.96 -25.24 6.62
N ALA A 35 -16.02 -26.04 6.83
CA ALA A 35 -17.09 -26.39 5.88
C ALA A 35 -17.94 -25.24 5.28
N GLY A 36 -17.52 -23.98 5.42
CA GLY A 36 -18.11 -22.82 4.75
C GLY A 36 -17.59 -22.58 3.32
N SER A 37 -16.39 -23.06 2.99
CA SER A 37 -15.76 -22.90 1.67
C SER A 37 -15.10 -24.22 1.27
N GLN A 38 -15.10 -24.55 -0.02
CA GLN A 38 -14.62 -25.84 -0.53
C GLN A 38 -13.10 -25.98 -0.37
N LEU A 39 -12.63 -26.29 0.85
CA LEU A 39 -11.23 -26.55 1.10
C LEU A 39 -10.84 -27.88 0.47
N ASN A 40 -10.08 -27.82 -0.62
CA ASN A 40 -9.57 -29.00 -1.29
C ASN A 40 -8.59 -29.75 -0.36
N GLU A 41 -8.50 -31.07 -0.56
CA GLU A 41 -7.69 -31.96 0.28
C GLU A 41 -6.20 -31.58 0.26
N THR A 42 -5.71 -31.11 -0.89
CA THR A 42 -4.33 -30.68 -1.09
C THR A 42 -3.97 -29.43 -0.25
N THR A 43 -4.88 -28.47 -0.16
CA THR A 43 -4.72 -27.24 0.63
C THR A 43 -4.84 -27.55 2.12
N ALA A 44 -5.76 -28.43 2.52
CA ALA A 44 -5.86 -28.91 3.90
C ALA A 44 -4.58 -29.62 4.35
N ALA A 45 -4.07 -30.54 3.53
CA ALA A 45 -2.81 -31.23 3.79
C ALA A 45 -1.62 -30.27 3.87
N PHE A 46 -1.56 -29.25 2.99
CA PHE A 46 -0.51 -28.23 3.01
C PHE A 46 -0.49 -27.43 4.31
N PHE A 47 -1.64 -26.96 4.81
CA PHE A 47 -1.71 -26.21 6.06
C PHE A 47 -1.39 -27.06 7.29
N LEU A 48 -1.80 -28.33 7.27
CA LEU A 48 -1.39 -29.29 8.30
C LEU A 48 0.12 -29.51 8.24
N ASP A 49 0.70 -29.71 7.07
CA ASP A 49 2.14 -29.94 6.92
C ASP A 49 2.98 -28.73 7.36
N MET A 50 2.59 -27.51 6.98
CA MET A 50 3.21 -26.26 7.46
C MET A 50 3.17 -26.11 9.00
N ASN A 51 2.22 -26.75 9.66
CA ASN A 51 1.99 -26.66 11.10
C ASN A 51 2.31 -27.97 11.83
N ASN A 52 3.21 -28.80 11.28
CA ASN A 52 3.63 -30.07 11.86
C ASN A 52 2.45 -30.99 12.24
N TRP A 53 1.43 -31.01 11.38
CA TRP A 53 0.18 -31.77 11.53
C TRP A 53 -0.65 -31.41 12.78
N ASN A 54 -0.45 -30.22 13.34
CA ASN A 54 -1.28 -29.69 14.42
C ASN A 54 -2.56 -29.06 13.85
N LEU A 55 -3.70 -29.70 14.08
CA LEU A 55 -5.00 -29.25 13.57
C LEU A 55 -5.36 -27.83 14.02
N GLN A 56 -5.17 -27.50 15.29
CA GLN A 56 -5.53 -26.18 15.82
C GLN A 56 -4.66 -25.08 15.20
N ALA A 57 -3.35 -25.30 15.08
CA ALA A 57 -2.43 -24.36 14.45
C ALA A 57 -2.67 -24.24 12.94
N ALA A 58 -3.07 -25.33 12.28
CA ALA A 58 -3.49 -25.32 10.88
C ALA A 58 -4.80 -24.54 10.68
N ILE A 59 -5.78 -24.68 11.58
CA ILE A 59 -7.02 -23.89 11.57
C ILE A 59 -6.70 -22.41 11.79
N CYS A 60 -5.86 -22.06 12.77
CA CYS A 60 -5.44 -20.68 12.99
C CYS A 60 -4.72 -20.13 11.75
N SER A 61 -3.76 -20.86 11.18
CA SER A 61 -3.03 -20.45 9.97
C SER A 61 -3.96 -20.32 8.76
N TYR A 62 -4.94 -21.21 8.65
CA TYR A 62 -5.96 -21.17 7.60
C TYR A 62 -6.83 -19.94 7.76
N PHE A 63 -7.35 -19.65 8.96
CA PHE A 63 -8.09 -18.42 9.19
C PHE A 63 -7.19 -17.18 9.08
N ASP A 64 -5.91 -17.22 9.43
CA ASP A 64 -4.99 -16.09 9.15
C ASP A 64 -4.76 -15.90 7.63
N PHE A 65 -4.95 -16.96 6.85
CA PHE A 65 -4.88 -16.95 5.39
C PHE A 65 -6.21 -16.57 4.71
N GLU A 66 -7.34 -17.11 5.18
CA GLU A 66 -8.71 -16.95 4.65
C GLU A 66 -9.53 -15.88 5.37
N SER A 67 -9.05 -15.33 6.49
CA SER A 67 -9.77 -14.32 7.24
C SER A 67 -10.19 -13.21 6.29
N PRO A 68 -11.43 -12.72 6.40
CA PRO A 68 -11.86 -11.52 5.68
C PRO A 68 -11.01 -10.27 6.05
N VAL A 69 -10.04 -10.38 6.96
CA VAL A 69 -9.01 -9.39 7.26
C VAL A 69 -7.81 -9.47 6.28
N ARG A 70 -7.73 -10.49 5.40
CA ARG A 70 -7.16 -10.32 4.06
C ARG A 70 -8.18 -9.68 3.09
N ASN A 71 -8.92 -8.68 3.57
CA ASN A 71 -8.88 -7.41 2.87
C ASN A 71 -7.39 -7.09 2.65
N LYS A 72 -6.83 -7.50 1.51
CA LYS A 72 -5.47 -7.16 1.12
C LYS A 72 -5.40 -5.65 1.22
N PHE A 73 -4.79 -5.16 2.31
CA PHE A 73 -4.86 -3.75 2.64
C PHE A 73 -4.38 -2.96 1.43
N PRO A 74 -5.13 -1.94 1.00
CA PRO A 74 -4.73 -1.18 -0.17
C PRO A 74 -3.30 -0.67 0.04
N CYS A 75 -2.45 -0.84 -0.96
CA CYS A 75 -1.05 -0.42 -0.89
C CYS A 75 -0.82 0.67 -1.92
N MET A 76 -0.08 1.70 -1.52
CA MET A 76 0.33 2.78 -2.40
C MET A 76 1.81 3.02 -2.21
N THR A 77 2.53 3.17 -3.32
CA THR A 77 3.93 3.57 -3.36
C THR A 77 4.08 4.81 -4.22
N LEU A 78 4.92 5.74 -3.76
CA LEU A 78 5.31 6.92 -4.52
C LEU A 78 6.31 6.53 -5.61
N ILE A 79 6.01 6.84 -6.88
CA ILE A 79 6.96 6.67 -7.98
C ILE A 79 7.84 7.92 -8.13
N CYS A 80 7.21 9.10 -8.14
CA CYS A 80 7.87 10.35 -8.40
C CYS A 80 7.04 11.49 -7.81
N ASP A 81 7.68 12.43 -7.15
CA ASP A 81 7.08 13.71 -6.84
C ASP A 81 7.56 14.76 -7.84
N SER A 82 6.68 15.68 -8.21
CA SER A 82 7.01 16.76 -9.14
C SER A 82 6.38 18.07 -8.65
N THR A 83 7.19 19.12 -8.69
CA THR A 83 6.74 20.50 -8.46
C THR A 83 7.23 21.31 -9.64
N ILE A 84 6.39 22.20 -10.18
CA ILE A 84 6.91 23.22 -11.10
C ILE A 84 7.97 24.01 -10.31
N GLY A 85 9.14 24.30 -10.90
CA GLY A 85 10.23 25.02 -10.23
C GLY A 85 10.91 24.24 -9.09
N GLU A 86 11.12 22.93 -9.24
CA GLU A 86 11.84 22.13 -8.24
C GLU A 86 13.18 22.75 -7.82
N GLY A 87 13.42 22.80 -6.50
CA GLY A 87 14.61 23.40 -5.90
C GLY A 87 14.54 24.91 -5.73
N GLU A 88 13.52 25.58 -6.27
CA GLU A 88 13.32 27.03 -6.09
C GLU A 88 12.60 27.34 -4.78
N SER A 89 12.85 28.53 -4.24
CA SER A 89 12.05 29.06 -3.14
C SER A 89 10.77 29.71 -3.64
N VAL A 90 9.75 29.68 -2.79
CA VAL A 90 8.40 30.17 -3.09
C VAL A 90 8.19 31.52 -2.40
N PRO A 91 7.73 32.57 -3.09
CA PRO A 91 7.35 33.80 -2.39
C PRO A 91 6.20 33.57 -1.41
N PRO A 92 6.03 34.42 -0.38
CA PRO A 92 4.87 34.35 0.50
C PRO A 92 3.53 34.45 -0.26
N LEU A 93 2.48 33.82 0.27
CA LEU A 93 1.11 33.87 -0.27
C LEU A 93 0.98 33.51 -1.76
N THR A 94 1.91 32.70 -2.27
CA THR A 94 1.97 32.29 -3.67
C THR A 94 1.22 30.98 -3.84
N ASN A 95 0.35 30.94 -4.85
CA ASN A 95 -0.32 29.70 -5.22
C ASN A 95 0.64 28.81 -6.02
N PHE A 96 0.63 27.51 -5.75
CA PHE A 96 1.42 26.54 -6.50
C PHE A 96 0.72 25.19 -6.51
N ARG A 97 1.06 24.36 -7.49
CA ARG A 97 0.56 22.99 -7.62
C ARG A 97 1.66 21.99 -7.32
N LYS A 98 1.39 21.07 -6.40
CA LYS A 98 2.24 19.89 -6.16
C LYS A 98 1.57 18.68 -6.79
N SER A 99 2.35 17.89 -7.52
CA SER A 99 1.90 16.64 -8.13
C SER A 99 2.73 15.46 -7.64
N TRP A 100 2.08 14.31 -7.50
CA TRP A 100 2.74 13.05 -7.22
C TRP A 100 2.25 11.99 -8.19
N ARG A 101 3.18 11.25 -8.76
CA ARG A 101 2.89 10.01 -9.48
C ARG A 101 2.93 8.86 -8.48
N ILE A 102 1.77 8.24 -8.27
CA ILE A 102 1.59 7.15 -7.30
C ILE A 102 1.15 5.87 -8.02
N GLN A 103 1.47 4.73 -7.42
CA GLN A 103 1.11 3.41 -7.93
C GLN A 103 0.36 2.60 -6.89
N ASN A 104 -0.61 1.82 -7.33
CA ASN A 104 -1.11 0.70 -6.56
C ASN A 104 -0.07 -0.44 -6.55
N SER A 105 0.71 -0.50 -5.47
CA SER A 105 1.73 -1.55 -5.26
C SER A 105 1.15 -2.84 -4.69
N GLY A 106 -0.16 -2.88 -4.43
CA GLY A 106 -0.90 -4.03 -3.94
C GLY A 106 -1.19 -5.07 -5.01
N THR A 107 -2.00 -6.06 -4.63
CA THR A 107 -2.39 -7.18 -5.50
C THR A 107 -3.88 -7.16 -5.88
N GLU A 108 -4.65 -6.21 -5.38
CA GLU A 108 -6.06 -5.97 -5.75
C GLU A 108 -6.25 -4.51 -6.13
N ALA A 109 -7.37 -4.21 -6.79
CA ALA A 109 -7.79 -2.84 -7.00
C ALA A 109 -8.05 -2.12 -5.66
N TRP A 110 -7.77 -0.82 -5.61
CA TRP A 110 -8.16 -0.01 -4.46
C TRP A 110 -9.69 0.01 -4.30
N PRO A 111 -10.21 0.12 -3.06
CA PRO A 111 -11.65 0.28 -2.88
C PRO A 111 -12.14 1.59 -3.52
N GLU A 112 -13.45 1.69 -3.70
CA GLU A 112 -14.06 2.96 -4.09
C GLU A 112 -13.87 4.03 -3.00
N GLU A 113 -14.09 5.29 -3.37
CA GLU A 113 -14.01 6.44 -2.46
C GLU A 113 -12.65 6.66 -1.78
N VAL A 114 -11.55 6.34 -2.46
CA VAL A 114 -10.21 6.68 -1.98
C VAL A 114 -9.86 8.15 -2.23
N CYS A 115 -9.06 8.72 -1.34
CA CYS A 115 -8.55 10.08 -1.48
C CYS A 115 -7.17 10.25 -0.84
N LEU A 116 -6.45 11.27 -1.29
CA LEU A 116 -5.28 11.79 -0.62
C LEU A 116 -5.74 12.79 0.46
N GLN A 117 -5.36 12.54 1.71
CA GLN A 117 -5.78 13.32 2.87
C GLN A 117 -4.58 13.97 3.55
N TYR A 118 -4.72 15.25 3.92
CA TYR A 118 -3.79 15.93 4.80
C TYR A 118 -3.82 15.32 6.21
N ILE A 119 -2.66 14.95 6.76
CA ILE A 119 -2.55 14.27 8.07
C ILE A 119 -1.70 15.03 9.09
N GLY A 120 -1.07 16.14 8.71
CA GLY A 120 -0.32 16.97 9.66
C GLY A 120 0.75 17.85 9.04
N GLY A 121 1.40 18.68 9.87
CA GLY A 121 2.34 19.71 9.43
C GLY A 121 1.65 21.06 9.27
N VAL A 122 2.03 21.81 8.24
CA VAL A 122 1.39 23.06 7.86
C VAL A 122 0.35 22.79 6.79
N GLN A 123 -0.88 23.23 7.03
CA GLN A 123 -1.93 23.20 6.03
C GLN A 123 -1.72 24.37 5.07
N MET A 124 -1.42 24.06 3.80
CA MET A 124 -1.10 25.03 2.76
C MET A 124 -2.28 25.18 1.78
N GLY A 125 -3.41 25.72 2.24
CA GLY A 125 -4.62 25.89 1.43
C GLY A 125 -5.89 25.37 2.11
N ALA A 126 -7.04 25.58 1.46
CA ALA A 126 -8.34 25.17 1.99
C ALA A 126 -8.64 23.68 1.74
N CYS A 127 -8.09 23.11 0.67
CA CYS A 127 -8.29 21.71 0.34
C CYS A 127 -7.46 20.82 1.28
N THR A 128 -8.12 19.91 1.99
CA THR A 128 -7.46 18.91 2.85
C THR A 128 -7.68 17.47 2.35
N ARG A 129 -8.47 17.31 1.29
CA ARG A 129 -8.89 16.02 0.71
C ARG A 129 -8.95 16.12 -0.81
N VAL A 130 -8.19 15.29 -1.51
CA VAL A 130 -8.24 15.19 -2.98
C VAL A 130 -8.71 13.79 -3.40
N PRO A 131 -9.85 13.65 -4.08
CA PRO A 131 -10.31 12.37 -4.60
C PRO A 131 -9.27 11.74 -5.54
N VAL A 132 -9.11 10.42 -5.45
CA VAL A 132 -8.22 9.64 -6.32
C VAL A 132 -9.05 8.51 -6.93
N PRO A 133 -8.88 8.17 -8.21
CA PRO A 133 -9.57 7.02 -8.79
C PRO A 133 -9.15 5.71 -8.10
N SER A 134 -10.06 4.74 -8.08
CA SER A 134 -9.70 3.36 -7.75
C SER A 134 -8.76 2.84 -8.83
N LEU A 135 -7.58 2.38 -8.41
CA LEU A 135 -6.55 1.86 -9.29
C LEU A 135 -6.46 0.35 -9.18
N GLY A 136 -6.39 -0.34 -10.30
CA GLY A 136 -6.03 -1.76 -10.37
C GLY A 136 -4.57 -2.03 -9.95
N PRO A 137 -4.19 -3.30 -9.73
CA PRO A 137 -2.82 -3.66 -9.39
C PRO A 137 -1.82 -3.12 -10.42
N LYS A 138 -0.72 -2.51 -9.96
CA LYS A 138 0.33 -1.88 -10.77
C LYS A 138 -0.07 -0.66 -11.59
N GLU A 139 -1.34 -0.26 -11.59
CA GLU A 139 -1.78 0.98 -12.23
C GLU A 139 -1.19 2.20 -11.52
N VAL A 140 -0.95 3.24 -12.33
CA VAL A 140 -0.28 4.47 -11.93
C VAL A 140 -1.19 5.64 -12.26
N THR A 141 -1.25 6.62 -11.35
CA THR A 141 -1.95 7.88 -11.60
C THR A 141 -1.14 9.06 -11.10
N GLU A 142 -1.44 10.25 -11.62
CA GLU A 142 -0.94 11.51 -11.10
C GLU A 142 -2.01 12.16 -10.22
N VAL A 143 -1.62 12.53 -9.00
CA VAL A 143 -2.48 13.24 -8.04
C VAL A 143 -1.88 14.62 -7.81
N SER A 144 -2.69 15.65 -8.01
CA SER A 144 -2.28 17.04 -7.83
C SER A 144 -3.06 17.72 -6.72
N VAL A 145 -2.41 18.61 -5.98
CA VAL A 145 -3.03 19.48 -4.97
C VAL A 145 -2.64 20.93 -5.28
N ASP A 146 -3.64 21.80 -5.37
CA ASP A 146 -3.47 23.25 -5.45
C ASP A 146 -3.34 23.83 -4.04
N LEU A 147 -2.27 24.60 -3.81
CA LEU A 147 -1.79 25.01 -2.50
C LEU A 147 -1.45 26.49 -2.50
N GLN A 148 -1.33 27.07 -1.30
CA GLN A 148 -0.81 28.43 -1.10
C GLN A 148 0.31 28.42 -0.06
N SER A 149 1.44 29.07 -0.37
CA SER A 149 2.56 29.19 0.56
C SER A 149 2.20 30.07 1.78
N PRO A 150 2.78 29.78 2.97
CA PRO A 150 2.61 30.62 4.15
C PRO A 150 3.00 32.09 3.93
N PRO A 151 2.46 33.03 4.72
CA PRO A 151 2.77 34.46 4.60
C PRO A 151 4.14 34.86 5.17
N TYR A 152 4.85 33.94 5.81
CA TYR A 152 6.14 34.22 6.46
C TYR A 152 7.24 33.35 5.85
N CYS A 153 8.45 33.89 5.79
CA CYS A 153 9.63 33.16 5.33
C CYS A 153 9.99 32.01 6.27
N GLY A 154 10.51 30.92 5.70
CA GLY A 154 10.90 29.73 6.45
C GLY A 154 10.75 28.44 5.64
N THR A 155 11.19 27.32 6.22
CA THR A 155 10.97 26.00 5.64
C THR A 155 9.74 25.36 6.26
N PHE A 156 8.82 24.92 5.42
CA PHE A 156 7.55 24.35 5.85
C PHE A 156 7.33 22.99 5.23
N GLN A 157 6.66 22.12 5.99
CA GLN A 157 6.33 20.78 5.57
C GLN A 157 4.84 20.49 5.75
N SER A 158 4.25 19.78 4.80
CA SER A 158 2.87 19.29 4.85
C SER A 158 2.86 17.79 4.56
N LYS A 159 2.16 17.02 5.38
CA LYS A 159 2.10 15.55 5.31
C LYS A 159 0.75 15.09 4.77
N TRP A 160 0.78 14.17 3.82
CA TRP A 160 -0.40 13.64 3.17
C TRP A 160 -0.33 12.13 3.07
N ARG A 161 -1.48 11.47 3.15
CA ARG A 161 -1.57 10.01 3.05
C ARG A 161 -2.88 9.58 2.42
N MET A 162 -2.85 8.46 1.71
CA MET A 162 -4.06 7.87 1.14
C MET A 162 -5.00 7.39 2.25
N MET A 163 -6.29 7.57 2.03
CA MET A 163 -7.36 7.17 2.95
C MET A 163 -8.54 6.62 2.16
N VAL A 164 -9.14 5.54 2.68
CA VAL A 164 -10.45 5.04 2.27
C VAL A 164 -11.51 5.81 3.04
N LYS A 165 -12.37 6.57 2.37
CA LYS A 165 -13.36 7.45 3.04
C LYS A 165 -14.40 6.67 3.82
N SER A 166 -14.91 5.57 3.27
CA SER A 166 -15.98 4.78 3.87
C SER A 166 -15.62 4.16 5.21
N THR A 167 -14.33 3.81 5.40
CA THR A 167 -13.82 3.20 6.64
C THR A 167 -12.87 4.10 7.43
N GLU A 168 -12.66 5.33 6.96
CA GLU A 168 -11.68 6.30 7.48
C GLU A 168 -10.27 5.71 7.73
N THR A 169 -9.89 4.72 6.93
CA THR A 169 -8.64 3.97 7.14
C THR A 169 -7.53 4.49 6.23
N PHE A 170 -6.37 4.81 6.81
CA PHE A 170 -5.20 5.26 6.08
C PHE A 170 -4.37 4.10 5.53
N PHE A 171 -3.77 4.30 4.36
CA PHE A 171 -2.94 3.30 3.72
C PHE A 171 -1.79 3.89 2.89
N GLY A 172 -0.86 3.01 2.49
CA GLY A 172 0.31 3.37 1.69
C GLY A 172 1.30 4.32 2.35
N ASP A 173 2.27 4.76 1.55
CA ASP A 173 3.33 5.67 1.96
C ASP A 173 2.81 7.09 2.28
N VAL A 174 3.51 7.78 3.18
CA VAL A 174 3.26 9.21 3.43
C VAL A 174 3.99 10.02 2.36
N VAL A 175 3.27 10.89 1.66
CA VAL A 175 3.85 11.85 0.72
C VAL A 175 3.95 13.22 1.38
N TRP A 176 4.95 13.98 0.94
CA TRP A 176 5.36 15.21 1.60
C TRP A 176 5.35 16.37 0.62
N ILE A 177 5.01 17.54 1.14
CA ILE A 177 5.27 18.83 0.52
C ILE A 177 6.31 19.49 1.41
N ILE A 178 7.47 19.82 0.86
CA ILE A 178 8.52 20.56 1.57
C ILE A 178 8.83 21.78 0.70
N ILE A 179 8.63 22.97 1.25
CA ILE A 179 8.92 24.22 0.56
C ILE A 179 9.76 25.14 1.44
N THR A 180 10.61 25.94 0.81
CA THR A 180 11.25 27.09 1.43
C THR A 180 10.58 28.35 0.94
N VAL A 181 9.99 29.11 1.85
CA VAL A 181 9.38 30.40 1.56
C VAL A 181 10.40 31.51 1.75
N ASN A 182 10.59 32.33 0.72
CA ASN A 182 11.54 33.45 0.70
C ASN A 182 10.98 34.56 -0.20
N GLU A 183 11.10 35.82 0.21
CA GLU A 183 10.68 37.00 -0.57
C GLU A 183 11.30 37.05 -1.98
N THR A 184 12.50 36.49 -2.14
CA THR A 184 13.24 36.43 -3.41
C THR A 184 12.98 35.15 -4.22
N GLY A 185 11.94 34.38 -3.85
CA GLY A 185 11.59 33.14 -4.54
C GLY A 185 11.22 33.34 -6.01
N THR A 186 11.65 32.40 -6.86
CA THR A 186 11.46 32.48 -8.32
C THR A 186 10.30 31.62 -8.82
N LEU A 187 9.70 30.78 -7.96
CA LEU A 187 8.66 29.83 -8.38
C LEU A 187 7.51 30.49 -9.14
N ALA A 188 7.05 31.66 -8.70
CA ALA A 188 5.96 32.38 -9.36
C ALA A 188 6.31 32.75 -10.81
N VAL A 189 7.57 33.16 -11.05
CA VAL A 189 8.07 33.51 -12.39
C VAL A 189 8.19 32.26 -13.25
N THR A 190 8.75 31.18 -12.70
CA THR A 190 8.90 29.89 -13.40
C THR A 190 7.55 29.32 -13.83
N GLN A 191 6.52 29.44 -12.98
CA GLN A 191 5.15 29.05 -13.34
C GLN A 191 4.57 29.90 -14.47
N GLN A 192 4.75 31.23 -14.42
CA GLN A 192 4.29 32.12 -15.49
C GLN A 192 4.96 31.80 -16.82
N LEU A 193 6.27 31.56 -16.83
CA LEU A 193 7.02 31.16 -18.03
C LEU A 193 6.54 29.80 -18.57
N HIS A 194 6.25 28.84 -17.69
CA HIS A 194 5.69 27.55 -18.09
C HIS A 194 4.30 27.68 -18.74
N GLN A 195 3.44 28.56 -18.22
CA GLN A 195 2.13 28.86 -18.81
C GLN A 195 2.25 29.54 -20.18
N LEU A 196 3.21 30.44 -20.36
CA LEU A 196 3.47 31.11 -21.65
C LEU A 196 3.97 30.14 -22.73
N SER A 197 4.87 29.23 -22.37
CA SER A 197 5.40 28.22 -23.31
C SER A 197 4.36 27.19 -23.75
N THR A 198 3.47 26.79 -22.84
CA THR A 198 2.38 25.83 -23.14
C THR A 198 1.26 26.46 -23.95
N SER A 199 0.90 27.73 -23.70
CA SER A 199 -0.08 28.46 -24.52
C SER A 199 0.41 28.70 -25.96
N SER A 200 1.69 29.05 -26.13
CA SER A 200 2.31 29.26 -27.46
C SER A 200 2.34 27.99 -28.32
N SER A 201 2.38 26.79 -27.72
CA SER A 201 2.34 25.52 -28.47
C SER A 201 0.96 25.16 -29.01
N ASN A 202 -0.12 25.70 -28.43
CA ASN A 202 -1.48 25.39 -28.88
C ASN A 202 -1.89 26.23 -30.10
N ASP A 203 -1.33 27.43 -30.28
CA ASP A 203 -1.58 28.26 -31.48
C ASP A 203 -0.88 27.72 -32.74
N ALA A 204 0.19 26.93 -32.60
CA ALA A 204 0.90 26.32 -33.73
C ALA A 204 0.18 25.11 -34.37
N LYS A 205 -0.92 24.63 -33.78
CA LYS A 205 -1.72 23.49 -34.31
C LYS A 205 -3.06 23.91 -34.92
N MET A 206 -3.33 25.22 -35.05
CA MET A 206 -4.60 25.75 -35.57
C MET A 206 -4.46 26.52 -36.89
N CYS A 207 -3.36 26.34 -37.62
CA CYS A 207 -3.18 26.83 -39.00
C CYS A 207 -3.03 25.66 -39.97
#